data_AF-A0A9E2Q5N1-F1
#
_entry.id   AF-A0A9E2Q5N1-F1
#
_cell.length_a   1.000
_cell.length_b   1.000
_cell.length_c   1.000
_cell.angle_alpha   90.00
_cell.angle_beta   90.00
_cell.angle_gamma   90.00
#
_symmetry.space_group_name_H-M   'P 1'
#
loop_
_entity.id
_entity.type
_entity.pdbx_description
1 polymer ?
#
loop_
_entity_poly.entity_id
_entity_poly.type
_entity_poly.pdbx_seq_one_letter_code
_entity_poly.pdbx_strand_id
1 'polypeptide(L)'
;YRPREVEVDGLLYREGLNAVAVRGGTAGNVIPDSCVVTVNYRFAPSQSVEGAGEHVREVFDGFEVRVVDAAGGARPGLDHPAAQQFSQAVLAVTGGAPTAKLGWTDVARFGALGVPAVNFGPGDPLLAHADDEQCPVDQIESVHRALASWLAG
;
A
#
# COMPACT_ATOMS: atom_id res chain seq x y z
N TYR A 1 -8.05 -11.13 15.75
CA TYR A 1 -7.79 -11.06 14.31
C TYR A 1 -6.36 -11.50 14.02
N ARG A 2 -6.13 -12.36 13.02
CA ARG A 2 -4.79 -12.67 12.50
C ARG A 2 -4.70 -12.09 11.08
N PRO A 3 -3.70 -11.25 10.76
CA PRO A 3 -3.60 -10.69 9.42
C PRO A 3 -3.33 -11.79 8.39
N ARG A 4 -3.95 -11.66 7.22
CA ARG A 4 -3.75 -12.59 6.09
C ARG A 4 -2.49 -12.23 5.32
N GLU A 5 -1.82 -13.25 4.79
CA GLU A 5 -0.80 -13.11 3.76
C GLU A 5 -1.38 -13.66 2.46
N VAL A 6 -1.28 -12.87 1.40
CA VAL A 6 -1.93 -13.14 0.11
C VAL A 6 -0.91 -12.94 -0.99
N GLU A 7 -0.65 -13.99 -1.75
CA GLU A 7 0.16 -13.88 -2.95
C GLU A 7 -0.67 -13.28 -4.10
N VAL A 8 -0.15 -12.22 -4.72
CA VAL A 8 -0.74 -11.60 -5.91
C VAL A 8 0.36 -11.44 -6.94
N ASP A 9 0.21 -12.15 -8.06
CA ASP A 9 1.12 -12.10 -9.21
C ASP A 9 2.59 -12.34 -8.80
N GLY A 10 2.81 -13.31 -7.91
CA GLY A 10 4.13 -13.71 -7.41
C GLY A 10 4.72 -12.81 -6.30
N LEU A 11 3.99 -11.79 -5.86
CA LEU A 11 4.39 -10.92 -4.76
C LEU A 11 3.52 -11.18 -3.53
N LEU A 12 4.17 -11.33 -2.37
CA LEU A 12 3.49 -11.57 -1.10
C LEU A 12 3.02 -10.25 -0.48
N TYR A 13 1.71 -10.07 -0.37
CA TYR A 13 1.08 -8.96 0.32
C TYR A 13 0.66 -9.38 1.72
N ARG A 14 0.89 -8.51 2.70
CA ARG A 14 0.38 -8.70 4.06
C ARG A 14 -0.73 -7.70 4.32
N GLU A 15 -1.90 -8.21 4.65
CA GLU A 15 -3.00 -7.37 5.09
C GLU A 15 -2.76 -6.85 6.52
N GLY A 16 -3.42 -5.76 6.89
CA GLY A 16 -3.25 -5.15 8.20
C GLY A 16 -4.53 -4.45 8.66
N LEU A 17 -4.91 -4.67 9.90
CA LEU A 17 -6.10 -4.05 10.49
C LEU A 17 -5.66 -3.41 11.81
N ASN A 18 -5.56 -2.08 11.80
CA ASN A 18 -4.87 -1.30 12.83
C ASN A 18 -5.81 -0.25 13.42
N ALA A 19 -5.89 -0.17 14.76
CA ALA A 19 -6.53 0.97 15.41
C ALA A 19 -5.62 2.20 15.27
N VAL A 20 -6.12 3.24 14.62
CA VAL A 20 -5.36 4.46 14.32
C VAL A 20 -5.85 5.68 15.11
N ALA A 21 -7.03 5.60 15.72
CA ALA A 21 -7.52 6.58 16.68
C ALA A 21 -8.54 5.95 17.64
N VAL A 22 -8.58 6.47 18.87
CA VAL A 22 -9.62 6.14 19.86
C VAL A 22 -10.16 7.46 20.42
N ARG A 23 -11.49 7.58 20.50
CA ARG A 23 -12.17 8.76 21.05
C ARG A 23 -13.34 8.32 21.91
N GLY A 24 -13.54 8.97 23.04
CA GLY A 24 -14.67 8.69 23.92
C GLY A 24 -14.64 9.59 25.15
N GLY A 25 -15.81 9.78 25.76
CA GLY A 25 -15.97 10.64 26.92
C GLY A 25 -15.90 12.14 26.60
N THR A 26 -16.32 12.94 27.57
CA THR A 26 -16.36 14.41 27.47
C THR A 26 -15.63 15.09 28.63
N ALA A 27 -15.57 14.46 29.81
CA ALA A 27 -14.89 14.95 31.00
C ALA A 27 -14.38 13.80 31.88
N GLY A 28 -13.33 14.05 32.68
CA GLY A 28 -12.68 13.02 33.51
C GLY A 28 -13.49 12.47 34.68
N ASN A 29 -14.62 13.11 35.01
CA ASN A 29 -15.54 12.71 36.08
C ASN A 29 -16.90 12.24 35.57
N VAL A 30 -17.05 12.03 34.25
CA VAL A 30 -18.29 11.56 33.62
C VAL A 30 -18.02 10.19 33.01
N ILE A 31 -18.90 9.22 33.28
CA ILE A 31 -18.86 7.91 32.62
C ILE A 31 -19.19 8.12 31.13
N PRO A 32 -18.32 7.72 30.19
CA PRO A 32 -18.59 7.87 28.76
C PRO A 32 -19.84 7.08 28.33
N ASP A 33 -20.64 7.66 27.45
CA ASP A 33 -21.78 7.00 26.78
C ASP A 33 -21.35 6.22 25.53
N SER A 34 -20.18 6.53 24.98
CA SER A 34 -19.66 5.94 23.74
C SER A 34 -18.12 5.89 23.70
N CYS A 35 -17.62 4.94 22.91
CA CYS A 35 -16.22 4.81 22.53
C CYS A 35 -16.16 4.48 21.04
N VAL A 36 -15.42 5.29 20.28
CA VAL A 36 -15.23 5.12 18.84
C VAL A 36 -13.78 4.81 18.57
N VAL A 37 -13.54 3.68 17.91
CA VAL A 37 -12.22 3.27 17.43
C VAL A 37 -12.20 3.43 15.91
N THR A 38 -11.30 4.27 15.40
CA THR A 38 -11.05 4.34 13.96
C THR A 38 -10.04 3.27 13.59
N VAL A 39 -10.40 2.42 12.65
CA VAL A 39 -9.58 1.30 12.18
C VAL A 39 -9.18 1.51 10.72
N ASN A 40 -7.89 1.38 10.43
CA ASN A 40 -7.39 1.33 9.06
C ASN A 40 -7.20 -0.12 8.64
N TYR A 41 -7.94 -0.55 7.61
CA TYR A 41 -7.77 -1.85 6.98
C TYR A 41 -7.01 -1.72 5.66
N ARG A 42 -5.79 -2.27 5.63
CA ARG A 42 -4.96 -2.46 4.44
C ARG A 42 -5.23 -3.86 3.90
N PHE A 43 -5.79 -3.95 2.71
CA PHE A 43 -6.14 -5.21 2.06
C PHE A 43 -5.30 -5.42 0.78
N ALA A 44 -5.14 -6.68 0.39
CA ALA A 44 -4.39 -7.03 -0.80
C ALA A 44 -5.11 -6.57 -2.08
N PRO A 45 -4.39 -6.26 -3.18
CA PRO A 45 -4.99 -5.79 -4.43
C PRO A 45 -5.80 -6.86 -5.19
N SER A 46 -5.90 -8.08 -4.66
CA SER A 46 -6.82 -9.12 -5.12
C SER A 46 -8.26 -8.95 -4.61
N GLN A 47 -8.47 -8.07 -3.61
CA GLN A 47 -9.79 -7.85 -3.00
C GLN A 47 -10.41 -6.54 -3.50
N SER A 48 -11.74 -6.55 -3.72
CA SER A 48 -12.50 -5.34 -4.03
C SER A 48 -12.73 -4.47 -2.79
N VAL A 49 -13.07 -3.20 -3.00
CA VAL A 49 -13.43 -2.28 -1.91
C VAL A 49 -14.66 -2.78 -1.16
N GLU A 50 -15.64 -3.30 -1.89
CA GLU A 50 -16.87 -3.84 -1.33
C GLU A 50 -16.58 -5.05 -0.45
N GLY A 51 -15.83 -6.03 -0.96
CA GLY A 51 -15.46 -7.24 -0.20
C GLY A 51 -14.57 -6.92 1.00
N ALA A 52 -13.69 -5.92 0.89
CA ALA A 52 -12.92 -5.42 2.03
C ALA A 52 -13.83 -4.81 3.11
N GLY A 53 -14.85 -4.05 2.70
CA GLY A 53 -15.84 -3.49 3.61
C GLY A 53 -16.72 -4.55 4.27
N GLU A 54 -17.11 -5.59 3.55
CA GLU A 54 -17.83 -6.74 4.11
C GLU A 54 -16.97 -7.46 5.15
N HIS A 55 -15.71 -7.75 4.83
CA HIS A 55 -14.78 -8.40 5.76
C HIS A 55 -14.60 -7.60 7.06
N VAL A 56 -14.48 -6.27 6.99
CA VAL A 56 -14.38 -5.43 8.19
C VAL A 56 -15.67 -5.54 9.04
N ARG A 57 -16.85 -5.57 8.42
CA ARG A 57 -18.11 -5.74 9.15
C ARG A 57 -18.21 -7.11 9.81
N GLU A 58 -17.72 -8.17 9.17
CA GLU A 58 -17.66 -9.51 9.76
C GLU A 58 -16.71 -9.57 10.96
N VAL A 59 -15.51 -8.97 10.84
CA VAL A 59 -14.51 -8.96 11.91
C VAL A 59 -15.02 -8.21 13.16
N PHE A 60 -15.85 -7.20 12.95
CA PHE A 60 -16.44 -6.37 14.01
C PHE A 60 -17.94 -6.63 14.20
N ASP A 61 -18.40 -7.85 13.94
CA ASP A 61 -19.78 -8.24 14.23
C ASP A 61 -20.14 -7.91 15.69
N GLY A 62 -21.35 -7.40 15.89
CA GLY A 62 -21.83 -6.88 17.18
C GLY A 62 -21.47 -5.41 17.48
N PHE A 63 -20.74 -4.72 16.60
CA PHE A 63 -20.49 -3.27 16.68
C PHE A 63 -21.14 -2.51 15.52
N GLU A 64 -21.46 -1.23 15.73
CA GLU A 64 -21.80 -0.34 14.63
C GLU A 64 -20.53 -0.02 13.81
N VAL A 65 -20.51 -0.43 12.55
CA VAL A 65 -19.37 -0.22 11.64
C VAL A 65 -19.78 0.72 10.51
N ARG A 66 -19.08 1.85 10.42
CA ARG A 66 -19.22 2.82 9.32
C ARG A 66 -17.92 2.93 8.54
N VAL A 67 -17.96 2.59 7.27
CA VAL A 67 -16.87 2.87 6.32
C VAL A 67 -16.91 4.35 5.98
N VAL A 68 -15.85 5.09 6.32
CA VAL A 68 -15.78 6.55 6.13
C VAL A 68 -14.92 6.96 4.94
N ASP A 69 -14.01 6.08 4.51
CA ASP A 69 -13.13 6.25 3.36
C ASP A 69 -12.72 4.87 2.85
N ALA A 70 -12.51 4.74 1.54
CA ALA A 70 -12.06 3.51 0.91
C ALA A 70 -11.40 3.78 -0.44
N ALA A 71 -10.29 3.08 -0.70
CA ALA A 71 -9.59 3.14 -1.97
C ALA A 71 -9.13 1.74 -2.37
N GLY A 72 -9.37 1.38 -3.63
CA GLY A 72 -8.86 0.13 -4.20
C GLY A 72 -7.34 0.17 -4.39
N GLY A 73 -6.72 -1.01 -4.39
CA GLY A 73 -5.33 -1.20 -4.80
C GLY A 73 -5.19 -1.44 -6.31
N ALA A 74 -3.96 -1.44 -6.80
CA ALA A 74 -3.61 -1.96 -8.12
C ALA A 74 -2.84 -3.26 -7.98
N ARG A 75 -3.14 -4.22 -8.85
CA ARG A 75 -2.32 -5.42 -9.01
C ARG A 75 -0.95 -5.05 -9.60
N PRO A 76 0.11 -5.83 -9.34
CA PRO A 76 1.47 -5.52 -9.80
C PRO A 76 1.63 -5.31 -11.31
N GLY A 77 0.88 -6.04 -12.14
CA GLY A 77 0.95 -5.93 -13.61
C GLY A 77 2.31 -6.37 -14.20
N LEU A 78 3.03 -7.27 -13.51
CA LEU A 78 4.35 -7.77 -13.93
C LEU A 78 4.30 -8.72 -15.13
N ASP A 79 3.11 -9.09 -15.60
CA ASP A 79 2.86 -9.78 -16.86
C ASP A 79 2.92 -8.84 -18.08
N HIS A 80 2.80 -7.52 -17.87
CA HIS A 80 2.85 -6.54 -18.95
C HIS A 80 4.28 -6.41 -19.52
N PRO A 81 4.48 -6.43 -20.86
CA PRO A 81 5.81 -6.38 -21.47
C PRO A 81 6.65 -5.17 -21.01
N ALA A 82 6.04 -3.99 -20.92
CA ALA A 82 6.74 -2.79 -20.44
C ALA A 82 7.20 -2.91 -18.98
N ALA A 83 6.41 -3.55 -18.11
CA ALA A 83 6.76 -3.76 -16.70
C ALA A 83 7.91 -4.78 -16.58
N GLN A 84 7.91 -5.83 -17.40
CA GLN A 84 9.00 -6.81 -17.46
C GLN A 84 10.31 -6.16 -17.93
N GLN A 85 10.27 -5.43 -19.05
CA GLN A 85 11.44 -4.72 -19.57
C GLN A 85 11.99 -3.73 -18.54
N PHE A 86 11.11 -2.95 -17.91
CA PHE A 86 11.48 -2.01 -16.87
C PHE A 86 12.12 -2.71 -15.67
N SER A 87 11.50 -3.79 -15.17
CA SER A 87 12.04 -4.58 -14.06
C SER A 87 13.43 -5.14 -14.36
N GLN A 88 13.68 -5.61 -15.58
CA GLN A 88 14.99 -6.13 -15.97
C GLN A 88 16.05 -5.02 -16.04
N ALA A 89 15.69 -3.86 -16.59
CA ALA A 89 16.59 -2.70 -16.65
C ALA A 89 16.94 -2.17 -15.25
N VAL A 90 15.96 -2.11 -14.33
CA VAL A 90 16.19 -1.75 -12.93
C VAL A 90 17.11 -2.76 -12.26
N LEU A 91 16.83 -4.06 -12.40
CA LEU A 91 17.66 -5.12 -11.82
C LEU A 91 19.12 -5.04 -12.30
N ALA A 92 19.34 -4.79 -13.59
CA ALA A 92 20.68 -4.70 -14.17
C ALA A 92 21.51 -3.52 -13.63
N VAL A 93 20.86 -2.41 -13.26
CA VAL A 93 21.54 -1.19 -12.80
C VAL A 93 21.63 -1.11 -11.28
N THR A 94 20.57 -1.49 -10.57
CA THR A 94 20.45 -1.29 -9.11
C THR A 94 20.58 -2.58 -8.31
N GLY A 95 20.44 -3.74 -8.95
CA GLY A 95 20.26 -5.03 -8.26
C GLY A 95 18.88 -5.21 -7.62
N GLY A 96 17.97 -4.23 -7.76
CA GLY A 96 16.64 -4.25 -7.18
C GLY A 96 15.65 -5.08 -8.01
N ALA A 97 14.83 -5.88 -7.32
CA ALA A 97 13.70 -6.60 -7.90
C ALA A 97 12.35 -6.03 -7.43
N PRO A 98 11.24 -6.23 -8.16
CA PRO A 98 9.91 -5.82 -7.73
C PRO A 98 9.53 -6.41 -6.38
N THR A 99 8.89 -5.61 -5.54
CA THR A 99 8.37 -6.03 -4.22
C THR A 99 6.93 -5.53 -4.04
N ALA A 100 6.20 -6.16 -3.12
CA ALA A 100 4.83 -5.74 -2.80
C ALA A 100 4.84 -4.35 -2.14
N LYS A 101 4.16 -3.38 -2.76
CA LYS A 101 3.92 -2.08 -2.15
C LYS A 101 2.74 -2.19 -1.16
N LEU A 102 3.01 -1.96 0.12
CA LEU A 102 1.98 -1.96 1.19
C LEU A 102 1.31 -0.58 1.40
N GLY A 103 1.95 0.47 0.88
CA GLY A 103 1.39 1.82 0.81
C GLY A 103 0.39 1.99 -0.34
N TRP A 104 -0.45 3.02 -0.27
CA TRP A 104 -1.33 3.38 -1.38
C TRP A 104 -0.68 4.49 -2.21
N THR A 105 -0.74 4.40 -3.54
CA THR A 105 -0.24 5.43 -4.47
C THR A 105 -1.17 5.54 -5.68
N ASP A 106 -0.98 6.58 -6.50
CA ASP A 106 -1.77 6.81 -7.72
C ASP A 106 -1.62 5.71 -8.79
N VAL A 107 -0.70 4.75 -8.61
CA VAL A 107 -0.68 3.51 -9.41
C VAL A 107 -2.04 2.81 -9.39
N ALA A 108 -2.78 2.87 -8.27
CA ALA A 108 -4.16 2.38 -8.18
C ALA A 108 -5.10 3.07 -9.19
N ARG A 109 -4.93 4.38 -9.40
CA ARG A 109 -5.74 5.16 -10.35
C ARG A 109 -5.37 4.84 -11.79
N PHE A 110 -4.08 4.74 -12.10
CA PHE A 110 -3.63 4.32 -13.43
C PHE A 110 -4.13 2.92 -13.79
N GLY A 111 -4.03 1.97 -12.85
CA GLY A 111 -4.56 0.62 -13.03
C GLY A 111 -6.07 0.58 -13.30
N ALA A 112 -6.86 1.40 -12.60
CA ALA A 112 -8.29 1.52 -12.85
C ALA A 112 -8.62 2.09 -14.25
N LEU A 113 -7.71 2.85 -14.86
CA LEU A 113 -7.81 3.36 -16.23
C LEU A 113 -7.20 2.40 -17.27
N GLY A 114 -6.71 1.23 -16.85
CA GLY A 114 -6.04 0.27 -17.74
C GLY A 114 -4.63 0.70 -18.17
N VAL A 115 -4.03 1.67 -17.49
CA VAL A 115 -2.67 2.16 -17.76
C VAL A 115 -1.67 1.41 -16.87
N PRO A 116 -0.72 0.65 -17.45
CA PRO A 116 0.34 0.00 -16.67
C PRO A 116 1.16 1.04 -15.92
N ALA A 117 1.36 0.84 -14.61
CA ALA A 117 2.11 1.75 -13.77
C ALA A 117 2.84 0.98 -12.67
N VAL A 118 4.00 1.50 -12.26
CA VAL A 118 4.84 0.93 -11.19
C VAL A 118 5.33 2.05 -10.28
N ASN A 119 5.56 1.73 -9.02
CA ASN A 119 6.25 2.64 -8.11
C ASN A 119 7.76 2.38 -8.24
N PHE A 120 8.52 3.42 -8.58
CA PHE A 120 9.97 3.36 -8.64
C PHE A 120 10.58 4.68 -8.19
N GLY A 121 11.50 4.62 -7.24
CA GLY A 121 12.11 5.80 -6.64
C GLY A 121 13.22 5.40 -5.67
N PRO A 122 14.06 6.37 -5.27
CA PRO A 122 15.13 6.16 -4.31
C PRO A 122 14.59 6.18 -2.86
N GLY A 123 15.42 5.73 -1.93
CA GLY A 123 15.12 5.74 -0.51
C GLY A 123 14.35 4.51 -0.02
N ASP A 124 14.30 4.34 1.30
CA ASP A 124 13.44 3.35 1.94
C ASP A 124 12.06 3.98 2.18
N PRO A 125 10.98 3.46 1.55
CA PRO A 125 9.64 3.99 1.76
C PRO A 125 9.13 3.82 3.21
N LEU A 126 9.78 3.03 4.06
CA LEU A 126 9.44 2.91 5.48
C LEU A 126 9.88 4.11 6.31
N LEU A 127 10.81 4.94 5.79
CA LEU A 127 11.24 6.18 6.44
C LEU A 127 10.38 7.39 6.05
N ALA A 128 9.47 7.23 5.08
CA ALA A 128 8.55 8.30 4.71
C ALA A 128 7.62 8.65 5.89
N HIS A 129 7.48 9.95 6.18
CA HIS A 129 6.73 10.48 7.32
C HIS A 129 7.26 10.07 8.70
N ALA A 130 8.51 9.62 8.79
CA ALA A 130 9.21 9.40 10.05
C ALA A 130 10.04 10.64 10.44
N ASP A 131 10.37 10.78 11.73
CA ASP A 131 11.20 11.89 12.22
C ASP A 131 12.58 11.92 11.56
N ASP A 132 13.10 10.76 11.15
CA ASP A 132 14.39 10.56 10.49
C ASP A 132 14.25 10.27 8.98
N GLU A 133 13.24 10.86 8.33
CA GLU A 133 13.05 10.76 6.88
C GLU A 133 14.33 11.16 6.10
N GLN A 134 14.85 10.23 5.32
CA GLN A 134 16.10 10.42 4.57
C GLN A 134 16.13 9.57 3.29
N CYS A 135 16.94 10.03 2.33
CA CYS A 135 17.19 9.34 1.08
C CYS A 135 18.69 9.38 0.75
N PRO A 136 19.35 8.23 0.58
CA PRO A 136 20.74 8.19 0.13
C PRO A 136 20.92 8.84 -1.25
N VAL A 137 21.91 9.72 -1.39
CA VAL A 137 22.11 10.52 -2.62
C VAL A 137 22.50 9.63 -3.81
N ASP A 138 23.31 8.60 -3.57
CA ASP A 138 23.71 7.61 -4.57
C ASP A 138 22.53 6.85 -5.17
N GLN A 139 21.47 6.63 -4.40
CA GLN A 139 20.25 6.00 -4.89
C GLN A 139 19.49 6.90 -5.88
N ILE A 140 19.55 8.22 -5.73
CA ILE A 140 18.95 9.17 -6.68
C ILE A 140 19.60 9.00 -8.05
N GLU A 141 20.93 8.96 -8.08
CA GLU A 141 21.68 8.76 -9.32
C GLU A 141 21.46 7.36 -9.91
N SER A 142 21.39 6.34 -9.06
CA SER A 142 21.15 4.94 -9.47
C SER A 142 19.78 4.77 -10.13
N VAL A 143 18.74 5.33 -9.51
CA VAL A 143 17.37 5.35 -10.05
C VAL A 143 17.30 6.14 -11.36
N HIS A 144 17.97 7.29 -11.44
CA HIS A 144 18.08 8.05 -12.68
C HIS A 144 18.73 7.22 -13.80
N ARG A 145 19.88 6.58 -13.53
CA ARG A 145 20.56 5.73 -14.51
C ARG A 145 19.70 4.56 -14.97
N ALA A 146 18.98 3.91 -14.06
CA ALA A 146 18.09 2.80 -14.39
C ALA A 146 16.94 3.24 -15.30
N LEU A 147 16.29 4.36 -14.97
CA LEU A 147 15.21 4.92 -15.79
C LEU A 147 15.73 5.36 -17.17
N ALA A 148 16.87 6.04 -17.22
CA ALA A 148 17.48 6.47 -18.47
C ALA A 148 17.89 5.29 -19.37
N SER A 149 18.46 4.23 -18.78
CA SER A 149 18.83 3.00 -19.48
C SER A 149 17.62 2.35 -20.15
N TRP A 150 16.52 2.18 -19.41
CA TRP A 150 15.29 1.60 -19.96
C TRP A 150 14.67 2.44 -21.08
N LEU A 151 14.67 3.77 -20.95
CA LEU A 151 14.11 4.67 -21.96
C LEU A 151 14.97 4.77 -23.22
N ALA A 152 16.28 4.54 -23.12
CA ALA A 152 17.22 4.63 -24.22
C ALA A 152 17.25 3.37 -25.11
N GLY A 153 16.83 2.21 -24.60
CA GLY A 153 16.82 0.93 -25.32
C GLY A 153 18.13 0.16 -25.17
#